data_AF-A0A1H7FPF6-F1
#
_entry.id   AF-A0A1H7FPF6-F1
#
_cell.length_a   1.000
_cell.length_b   1.000
_cell.length_c   1.000
_cell.angle_alpha   90.00
_cell.angle_beta   90.00
_cell.angle_gamma   90.00
#
_symmetry.space_group_name_H-M   'P 1'
#
loop_
_entity.id
_entity.type
_entity.pdbx_description
1 polymer ?
#
loop_
_entity_poly.entity_id
_entity_poly.type
_entity_poly.pdbx_seq_one_letter_code
_entity_poly.pdbx_strand_id
1 'polypeptide(L)'
;MKQMLTLGLVMVLAGCGGGDRHQPNSRAASGIMPMASGPINTACLQSDRKARSRALCGCIQAVAHQTLSGAEQRRAVQFYKDPQMAQDIRQSSRPADQRFWQAYRAYGDRAEQVCT
;
A
#
# COMPACT_ATOMS: atom_id res chain seq x y z
N MET A 1 23.82 -32.51 -54.77
CA MET A 1 25.14 -32.01 -55.22
C MET A 1 24.89 -30.64 -55.86
N LYS A 2 25.13 -29.53 -55.18
CA LYS A 2 26.46 -28.97 -54.97
C LYS A 2 26.36 -27.95 -53.83
N GLN A 3 27.15 -28.15 -52.79
CA GLN A 3 27.37 -27.14 -51.75
C GLN A 3 28.41 -26.16 -52.28
N MET A 4 28.21 -24.86 -52.07
CA MET A 4 29.32 -23.91 -52.03
C MET A 4 29.15 -23.04 -50.79
N LEU A 5 30.03 -23.32 -49.82
CA LEU A 5 30.35 -22.48 -48.69
C LEU A 5 30.74 -21.08 -49.17
N THR A 6 30.16 -20.06 -48.56
CA THR A 6 30.83 -18.77 -48.37
C THR A 6 30.68 -18.33 -46.92
N LEU A 7 31.79 -18.44 -46.20
CA LEU A 7 32.04 -17.83 -44.89
C LEU A 7 31.99 -16.31 -45.06
N GLY A 8 31.16 -15.62 -44.28
CA GLY A 8 31.00 -14.16 -44.35
C GLY A 8 30.57 -13.59 -43.01
N LEU A 9 31.52 -13.51 -42.09
CA LEU A 9 31.49 -12.75 -40.84
C LEU A 9 31.17 -11.26 -41.12
N VAL A 10 30.03 -10.74 -40.64
CA VAL A 10 29.97 -9.39 -40.04
C VAL A 10 28.82 -9.35 -39.01
N MET A 11 29.20 -9.27 -37.74
CA MET A 11 28.37 -8.85 -36.63
C MET A 11 28.30 -7.32 -36.66
N VAL A 12 27.12 -6.72 -36.84
CA VAL A 12 26.87 -5.31 -36.47
C VAL A 12 25.64 -5.25 -35.56
N LEU A 13 25.91 -5.33 -34.27
CA LEU A 13 25.01 -4.83 -33.23
C LEU A 13 25.19 -3.31 -33.18
N ALA A 14 24.20 -2.58 -33.67
CA ALA A 14 24.09 -1.14 -33.47
C ALA A 14 22.73 -0.83 -32.83
N GLY A 15 22.65 -1.06 -31.52
CA GLY A 15 21.69 -0.36 -30.67
C GLY A 15 22.27 1.00 -30.30
N CYS A 16 21.57 2.08 -30.63
CA CYS A 16 21.80 3.40 -30.04
C CYS A 16 20.47 4.14 -30.01
N GLY A 17 19.84 4.13 -28.85
CA GLY A 17 18.60 4.85 -28.56
C GLY A 17 18.59 5.18 -27.08
N GLY A 18 19.44 6.15 -26.69
CA GLY A 18 19.42 6.76 -25.37
C GLY A 18 18.07 7.44 -25.11
N GLY A 19 17.65 7.66 -23.88
CA GLY A 19 18.41 7.60 -22.64
C GLY A 19 17.92 8.73 -21.76
N ASP A 20 16.70 8.64 -21.26
CA ASP A 20 16.17 9.48 -20.18
C ASP A 20 15.15 8.69 -19.37
N ARG A 21 15.63 7.70 -18.61
CA ARG A 21 14.83 7.19 -17.49
C ARG A 21 15.26 7.96 -16.27
N HIS A 22 14.44 8.95 -15.93
CA HIS A 22 14.36 9.58 -14.62
C HIS A 22 14.68 8.54 -13.55
N GLN A 23 15.84 8.65 -12.90
CA GLN A 23 16.30 7.75 -11.87
C GLN A 23 15.85 8.32 -10.52
N PRO A 24 14.67 7.97 -9.99
CA PRO A 24 14.41 8.23 -8.59
C PRO A 24 15.39 7.38 -7.80
N ASN A 25 16.29 8.09 -7.12
CA ASN A 25 17.25 7.62 -6.14
C ASN A 25 16.76 6.37 -5.39
N SER A 26 17.05 5.19 -5.94
CA SER A 26 16.61 3.91 -5.42
C SER A 26 17.60 3.47 -4.36
N ARG A 27 17.61 4.18 -3.22
CA ARG A 27 18.03 3.60 -1.94
C ARG A 27 16.95 2.62 -1.43
N ALA A 28 16.43 1.78 -2.33
CA ALA A 28 15.38 0.81 -2.07
C ALA A 28 16.02 -0.52 -1.68
N ALA A 29 16.58 -0.52 -0.48
CA ALA A 29 16.82 -1.74 0.29
C ALA A 29 16.52 -1.41 1.76
N SER A 30 15.28 -0.99 2.01
CA SER A 30 14.66 -0.99 3.32
C SER A 30 13.43 -1.89 3.17
N GLY A 31 13.19 -2.80 4.11
CA GLY A 31 12.24 -3.92 3.99
C GLY A 31 10.98 -3.59 3.22
N ILE A 32 10.52 -4.55 2.39
CA ILE A 32 9.34 -4.41 1.53
C ILE A 32 8.10 -4.33 2.44
N MET A 33 7.84 -3.14 3.00
CA MET A 33 6.58 -2.86 3.66
C MET A 33 5.49 -2.96 2.60
N PRO A 34 4.39 -3.69 2.87
CA PRO A 34 3.29 -3.77 1.93
C PRO A 34 2.76 -2.35 1.69
N MET A 35 2.38 -2.03 0.46
CA MET A 35 1.84 -0.71 0.13
C MET A 35 0.62 -0.85 -0.76
N ALA A 36 -0.41 -0.08 -0.45
CA ALA A 36 -1.61 0.04 -1.27
C ALA A 36 -2.18 1.46 -1.20
N SER A 37 -2.94 1.82 -2.22
CA SER A 37 -3.77 3.03 -2.26
C SER A 37 -5.22 2.68 -1.97
N GLY A 38 -5.97 3.61 -1.36
CA GLY A 38 -7.37 3.37 -1.04
C GLY A 38 -7.93 4.39 -0.04
N PRO A 39 -9.15 4.17 0.46
CA PRO A 39 -9.86 5.14 1.29
C PRO A 39 -9.14 5.44 2.62
N ILE A 40 -8.55 4.45 3.28
CA ILE A 40 -7.77 4.63 4.52
C ILE A 40 -6.45 5.35 4.23
N ASN A 41 -5.77 5.04 3.12
CA ASN A 41 -4.56 5.75 2.70
C ASN A 41 -4.84 7.25 2.53
N THR A 42 -5.89 7.59 1.77
CA THR A 42 -6.30 8.98 1.53
C THR A 42 -6.65 9.69 2.83
N ALA A 43 -7.47 9.08 3.68
CA ALA A 43 -7.86 9.67 4.97
C ALA A 43 -6.65 9.87 5.91
N CYS A 44 -5.72 8.92 5.95
CA CYS A 44 -4.48 9.02 6.72
C CYS A 44 -3.62 10.20 6.26
N LEU A 45 -3.43 10.34 4.94
CA LEU A 45 -2.64 11.43 4.36
C LEU A 45 -3.27 12.81 4.58
N GLN A 46 -4.60 12.89 4.62
CA GLN A 46 -5.37 14.11 4.86
C GLN A 46 -5.51 14.45 6.35
N SER A 47 -5.22 13.53 7.26
CA SER A 47 -5.35 13.77 8.70
C SER A 47 -4.29 14.71 9.25
N ASP A 48 -4.57 15.37 10.36
CA ASP A 48 -3.60 16.22 11.08
C ASP A 48 -2.63 15.43 11.96
N ARG A 49 -2.59 14.09 11.83
CA ARG A 49 -1.74 13.22 12.65
C ARG A 49 -0.26 13.42 12.29
N LYS A 50 0.55 13.81 13.27
CA LYS A 50 1.99 14.10 13.09
C LYS A 50 2.80 12.94 12.49
N ALA A 51 2.44 11.69 12.82
CA ALA A 51 3.16 10.50 12.35
C ALA A 51 2.82 10.10 10.89
N ARG A 52 1.93 10.83 10.20
CA ARG A 52 1.53 10.45 8.84
C ARG A 52 2.72 10.53 7.87
N SER A 53 2.86 9.50 7.04
CA SER A 53 3.81 9.46 5.94
C SER A 53 3.23 8.63 4.80
N ARG A 54 3.74 8.81 3.57
CA ARG A 54 3.29 7.99 2.43
C ARG A 54 3.53 6.50 2.67
N ALA A 55 4.65 6.15 3.29
CA ALA A 55 4.99 4.78 3.66
C ALA A 55 3.98 4.21 4.67
N LEU A 56 3.77 4.90 5.81
CA LEU A 56 2.84 4.45 6.85
C LEU A 56 1.41 4.33 6.31
N CYS A 57 0.90 5.39 5.68
CA CYS A 57 -0.46 5.41 5.16
C CYS A 57 -0.69 4.36 4.05
N GLY A 58 0.35 4.03 3.27
CA GLY A 58 0.30 2.94 2.30
C GLY A 58 0.29 1.56 2.95
N CYS A 59 1.10 1.37 3.99
CA CYS A 59 1.16 0.10 4.72
C CYS A 59 -0.14 -0.21 5.45
N ILE A 60 -0.68 0.73 6.21
CA ILE A 60 -1.93 0.50 6.92
C ILE A 60 -3.10 0.27 5.94
N GLN A 61 -3.08 0.87 4.74
CA GLN A 61 -4.07 0.57 3.71
C GLN A 61 -3.93 -0.85 3.16
N ALA A 62 -2.70 -1.34 2.96
CA ALA A 62 -2.46 -2.70 2.52
C ALA A 62 -2.90 -3.73 3.58
N VAL A 63 -2.69 -3.43 4.86
CA VAL A 63 -3.23 -4.24 5.97
C VAL A 63 -4.76 -4.17 5.99
N ALA A 64 -5.35 -2.98 5.81
CA ALA A 64 -6.80 -2.82 5.77
C ALA A 64 -7.46 -3.65 4.66
N HIS A 65 -6.83 -3.83 3.51
CA HIS A 65 -7.34 -4.71 2.45
C HIS A 65 -7.35 -6.20 2.84
N GLN A 66 -6.49 -6.61 3.77
CA GLN A 66 -6.41 -7.99 4.26
C GLN A 66 -7.39 -8.25 5.41
N THR A 67 -7.68 -7.22 6.22
CA THR A 67 -8.40 -7.39 7.49
C THR A 67 -9.79 -6.77 7.53
N LEU A 68 -10.08 -5.78 6.68
CA LEU A 68 -11.34 -5.04 6.65
C LEU A 68 -12.03 -5.17 5.30
N SER A 69 -13.33 -5.43 5.32
CA SER A 69 -14.17 -5.30 4.13
C SER A 69 -14.22 -3.84 3.64
N GLY A 70 -14.62 -3.65 2.38
CA GLY A 70 -14.77 -2.29 1.84
C GLY A 70 -15.77 -1.42 2.61
N ALA A 71 -16.81 -2.02 3.18
CA ALA A 71 -17.78 -1.30 4.04
C ALA A 71 -17.15 -0.87 5.36
N GLU A 72 -16.36 -1.74 5.98
CA GLU A 72 -15.66 -1.44 7.22
C GLU A 72 -14.55 -0.41 7.01
N GLN A 73 -13.85 -0.44 5.87
CA GLN A 73 -12.89 0.61 5.51
C GLN A 73 -13.57 1.98 5.39
N ARG A 74 -14.74 2.07 4.73
CA ARG A 74 -15.51 3.33 4.66
C ARG A 74 -15.93 3.82 6.03
N ARG A 75 -16.35 2.91 6.91
CA ARG A 75 -16.70 3.25 8.29
C ARG A 75 -15.49 3.74 9.08
N ALA A 76 -14.36 3.06 8.97
CA ALA A 76 -13.10 3.42 9.62
C ALA A 76 -12.53 4.76 9.12
N VAL A 77 -12.77 5.13 7.84
CA VAL A 77 -12.41 6.47 7.33
C VAL A 77 -13.07 7.57 8.15
N GLN A 78 -14.30 7.39 8.63
CA GLN A 78 -14.99 8.43 9.41
C GLN A 78 -14.28 8.74 10.72
N PHE A 79 -13.53 7.79 11.28
CA PHE A 79 -12.74 8.01 12.51
C PHE A 79 -11.58 8.98 12.34
N TYR A 80 -11.13 9.22 11.10
CA TYR A 80 -10.12 10.24 10.84
C TYR A 80 -10.70 11.65 10.93
N LYS A 81 -11.98 11.83 10.58
CA LYS A 81 -12.68 13.12 10.66
C LYS A 81 -13.28 13.34 12.04
N ASP A 82 -13.85 12.31 12.63
CA ASP A 82 -14.49 12.35 13.95
C ASP A 82 -13.98 11.20 14.83
N PRO A 83 -12.94 11.44 15.65
CA PRO A 83 -12.42 10.46 16.58
C PRO A 83 -13.44 10.00 17.64
N GLN A 84 -14.48 10.79 17.93
CA GLN A 84 -15.51 10.43 18.91
C GLN A 84 -16.32 9.22 18.45
N MET A 85 -16.57 9.07 17.14
CA MET A 85 -17.26 7.91 16.59
C MET A 85 -16.58 6.58 16.96
N ALA A 86 -15.25 6.57 17.11
CA ALA A 86 -14.53 5.37 17.54
C ALA A 86 -14.80 5.04 19.02
N GLN A 87 -14.96 6.06 19.86
CA GLN A 87 -15.32 5.88 21.27
C GLN A 87 -16.76 5.35 21.40
N ASP A 88 -17.69 5.95 20.66
CA ASP A 88 -19.10 5.55 20.66
C ASP A 88 -19.27 4.09 20.22
N ILE A 89 -18.55 3.68 19.17
CA ILE A 89 -18.56 2.30 18.68
C ILE A 89 -17.94 1.34 19.68
N ARG A 90 -16.84 1.72 20.34
CA ARG A 90 -16.21 0.89 21.38
C ARG A 90 -17.15 0.64 22.56
N GLN A 91 -18.01 1.61 22.89
CA GLN A 91 -18.95 1.51 24.02
C GLN A 91 -20.33 0.96 23.62
N SER A 92 -20.60 0.81 22.32
CA SER A 92 -21.90 0.37 21.81
C SER A 92 -22.19 -1.09 22.17
N SER A 93 -23.42 -1.34 22.61
CA SER A 93 -23.97 -2.69 22.83
C SER A 93 -24.55 -3.32 21.56
N ARG A 94 -24.56 -2.61 20.42
CA ARG A 94 -25.13 -3.12 19.17
C ARG A 94 -24.24 -4.21 18.58
N PRO A 95 -24.77 -5.39 18.22
CA PRO A 95 -23.96 -6.50 17.69
C PRO A 95 -23.14 -6.13 16.45
N ALA A 96 -23.67 -5.30 15.55
CA ALA A 96 -22.96 -4.85 14.36
C ALA A 96 -21.76 -3.94 14.69
N ASP A 97 -21.86 -3.14 15.75
CA ASP A 97 -20.79 -2.25 16.19
C ASP A 97 -19.69 -3.06 16.86
N GLN A 98 -20.07 -4.05 17.69
CA GLN A 98 -19.13 -4.97 18.32
C GLN A 98 -18.34 -5.78 17.29
N ARG A 99 -19.00 -6.33 16.26
CA ARG A 99 -18.33 -7.06 15.17
C ARG A 99 -17.33 -6.18 14.43
N PHE A 100 -17.76 -4.98 14.04
CA PHE A 100 -16.87 -4.03 13.39
C PHE A 100 -15.71 -3.62 14.30
N TRP A 101 -15.96 -3.39 15.59
CA TRP A 101 -14.93 -3.02 16.54
C TRP A 101 -13.88 -4.14 16.70
N GLN A 102 -14.29 -5.40 16.74
CA GLN A 102 -13.38 -6.54 16.73
C GLN A 102 -12.50 -6.58 15.47
N ALA A 103 -13.09 -6.40 14.28
CA ALA A 103 -12.34 -6.34 13.03
C ALA A 103 -11.38 -5.13 12.98
N TYR A 104 -11.83 -3.96 13.46
CA TYR A 104 -11.01 -2.74 13.53
C TYR A 104 -9.84 -2.88 14.51
N ARG A 105 -10.04 -3.56 15.64
CA ARG A 105 -8.97 -3.91 16.58
C ARG A 105 -7.95 -4.83 15.95
N ALA A 106 -8.39 -5.93 15.32
CA ALA A 106 -7.50 -6.86 14.64
C ALA A 106 -6.69 -6.19 13.52
N TYR A 107 -7.32 -5.27 12.78
CA TYR A 107 -6.65 -4.40 11.82
C TYR A 107 -5.52 -3.57 12.47
N GLY A 108 -5.83 -2.90 13.59
CA GLY A 108 -4.86 -2.08 14.32
C GLY A 108 -3.68 -2.90 14.84
N ASP A 109 -3.98 -4.00 15.54
CA ASP A 109 -2.96 -4.90 16.10
C ASP A 109 -2.06 -5.47 14.97
N ARG A 110 -2.62 -5.80 13.80
CA ARG A 110 -1.85 -6.26 12.64
C ARG A 110 -1.00 -5.13 12.02
N ALA A 111 -1.54 -3.91 11.95
CA ALA A 111 -0.81 -2.77 11.42
C ALA A 111 0.40 -2.41 12.28
N GLU A 112 0.28 -2.48 13.61
CA GLU A 112 1.38 -2.26 14.56
C GLU A 112 2.52 -3.27 14.40
N GLN A 113 2.21 -4.51 14.00
CA GLN A 113 3.24 -5.54 13.76
C GLN A 113 3.96 -5.39 12.42
N VAL A 114 3.34 -4.74 11.43
CA VAL A 114 3.81 -4.74 10.03
C VAL A 114 4.38 -3.40 9.60
N CYS A 115 3.87 -2.29 10.12
CA CYS A 115 4.09 -0.96 9.56
C CYS A 115 5.04 -0.06 10.38
N THR A 116 5.99 -0.66 11.10
CA THR A 116 6.99 0.02 11.95
C THR A 116 8.33 0.21 11.25
#